data_AF-A0A3P7V764-F1
#
_entry.id   AF-A0A3P7V764-F1
#
_cell.length_a   1.000
_cell.length_b   1.000
_cell.length_c   1.000
_cell.angle_alpha   90.00
_cell.angle_beta   90.00
_cell.angle_gamma   90.00
#
_symmetry.space_group_name_H-M   'P 1'
#
loop_
_entity.id
_entity.type
_entity.pdbx_description
1 polymer ?
#
loop_
_entity_poly.entity_id
_entity_poly.type
_entity_poly.pdbx_seq_one_letter_code
_entity_poly.pdbx_strand_id
1 'polypeptide(L)'
;MLRRHRMQSSIQQLTSFDVYGREYVKCRKSLLDGGSVMRRCYRPPSDDMRVGCYAVWNMKSETLVQDCWIQQAISMNNCEQRKCVADRSTFCCCYGHNCNSRFELQEETLKENP
;
A
#
# COMPACT_ATOMS: atom_id res chain seq x y z
N MET A 1 11.20 -3.46 -42.82
CA MET A 1 11.39 -3.83 -41.40
C MET A 1 10.61 -2.85 -40.52
N LEU A 2 9.39 -3.19 -40.12
CA LEU A 2 8.55 -2.34 -39.26
C LEU A 2 8.92 -2.59 -37.80
N ARG A 3 9.58 -1.63 -37.16
CA ARG A 3 9.82 -1.61 -35.70
C ARG A 3 8.45 -1.55 -35.02
N ARG A 4 7.98 -2.69 -34.51
CA ARG A 4 6.86 -2.74 -33.57
C ARG A 4 7.31 -2.03 -32.29
N HIS A 5 6.88 -0.79 -32.11
CA HIS A 5 6.85 -0.18 -30.79
C HIS A 5 5.93 -1.05 -29.93
N ARG A 6 6.53 -1.92 -29.12
CA ARG A 6 5.84 -2.63 -28.05
C ARG A 6 5.28 -1.53 -27.15
N MET A 7 3.96 -1.29 -27.23
CA MET A 7 3.28 -0.53 -26.19
C MET A 7 3.51 -1.27 -24.88
N GLN A 8 4.51 -0.80 -24.15
CA GLN A 8 4.74 -1.20 -22.78
C GLN A 8 3.55 -0.61 -22.02
N SER A 9 2.50 -1.42 -21.90
CA SER A 9 1.47 -1.27 -20.87
C SER A 9 2.20 -0.82 -19.61
N SER A 10 1.89 0.38 -19.13
CA SER A 10 2.54 1.00 -18.00
C SER A 10 2.18 0.20 -16.74
N ILE A 11 2.84 -0.95 -16.55
CA ILE A 11 2.90 -1.62 -15.26
C ILE A 11 3.68 -0.64 -14.38
N GLN A 12 2.97 0.30 -13.75
CA GLN A 12 3.58 1.21 -12.78
C GLN A 12 4.35 0.35 -11.78
N GLN A 13 5.65 0.57 -11.65
CA GLN A 13 6.49 -0.21 -10.76
C GLN A 13 5.94 -0.09 -9.33
N LEU A 14 5.88 -1.21 -8.59
CA LEU A 14 5.36 -1.23 -7.22
C LEU A 14 6.31 -0.53 -6.24
N THR A 15 7.60 -0.57 -6.53
CA THR A 15 8.66 0.09 -5.80
C THR A 15 9.55 0.89 -6.76
N SER A 16 10.36 1.78 -6.20
CA SER A 16 11.37 2.59 -6.90
C SER A 16 12.70 2.47 -6.17
N PHE A 17 13.79 2.90 -6.80
CA PHE A 17 15.10 3.04 -6.16
C PHE A 17 15.49 4.51 -6.09
N ASP A 18 16.14 4.91 -4.99
CA ASP A 18 16.74 6.24 -4.90
C ASP A 18 18.13 6.29 -5.56
N VAL A 19 18.78 7.46 -5.53
CA VAL A 19 20.11 7.67 -6.13
C VAL A 19 21.21 6.81 -5.51
N TYR A 20 20.96 6.20 -4.34
CA TYR A 20 21.88 5.32 -3.64
C TYR A 20 21.50 3.84 -3.82
N GLY A 21 20.53 3.53 -4.70
CA GLY A 21 20.06 2.17 -4.92
C GLY A 21 19.21 1.61 -3.79
N ARG A 22 18.67 2.46 -2.89
CA ARG A 22 17.77 1.99 -1.82
C ARG A 22 16.34 1.88 -2.35
N GLU A 23 15.79 0.68 -2.23
CA GLU A 23 14.41 0.42 -2.62
C GLU A 23 13.44 1.15 -1.69
N TYR A 24 12.43 1.79 -2.28
CA TYR A 24 11.38 2.47 -1.55
C TYR A 24 10.02 2.42 -2.23
N VAL A 25 8.98 2.59 -1.42
CA VAL A 25 7.62 2.88 -1.85
C VAL A 25 7.20 4.25 -1.33
N LYS A 26 6.24 4.90 -1.99
CA LYS A 26 5.66 6.17 -1.52
C LYS A 26 4.34 5.83 -0.86
N CYS A 27 4.16 6.19 0.41
CA CYS A 27 2.92 5.94 1.13
C CYS A 27 2.32 7.26 1.60
N ARG A 28 1.00 7.30 1.68
CA ARG A 28 0.33 8.38 2.40
C ARG A 28 0.59 8.18 3.89
N LYS A 29 0.92 9.26 4.58
CA LYS A 29 1.14 9.32 6.02
C LYS A 29 0.17 10.30 6.64
N SER A 30 -0.61 9.85 7.61
CA SER A 30 -1.48 10.73 8.39
C SER A 30 -0.65 11.64 9.31
N LEU A 31 -1.07 12.90 9.45
CA LEU A 31 -0.54 13.86 10.41
C LEU A 31 -1.50 13.97 11.60
N LEU A 32 -0.99 14.49 12.72
CA LEU A 32 -1.75 14.63 13.97
C LEU A 32 -2.88 15.66 13.88
N ASP A 33 -2.78 16.60 12.94
CA ASP A 33 -3.75 17.67 12.68
C ASP A 33 -4.88 17.24 11.71
N GLY A 34 -4.97 15.95 11.37
CA GLY A 34 -5.91 15.42 10.38
C GLY A 34 -5.44 15.59 8.93
N GLY A 35 -4.31 16.26 8.70
CA GLY A 35 -3.66 16.34 7.41
C GLY A 35 -3.01 15.01 6.97
N SER A 36 -2.41 15.02 5.79
CA SER A 36 -1.60 13.89 5.33
C SER A 36 -0.53 14.33 4.35
N VAL A 37 0.58 13.61 4.33
CA VAL A 37 1.71 13.86 3.44
C VAL A 37 2.14 12.60 2.72
N MET A 38 2.87 12.77 1.63
CA MET A 38 3.53 11.65 0.96
C MET A 38 4.89 11.38 1.59
N ARG A 39 5.13 10.15 2.02
CA ARG A 39 6.38 9.70 2.65
C ARG A 39 7.04 8.61 1.81
N ARG A 40 8.37 8.67 1.66
CA ARG A 40 9.16 7.54 1.15
C ARG A 40 9.43 6.54 2.28
N CYS A 41 9.10 5.29 2.05
CA CYS A 41 9.29 4.17 2.96
C CYS A 41 10.34 3.25 2.35
N TYR A 42 11.47 3.08 3.02
CA TYR A 42 12.61 2.35 2.48
C TYR A 42 12.60 0.90 2.98
N ARG A 43 12.94 -0.04 2.09
CA ARG A 43 13.22 -1.43 2.48
C ARG A 43 14.52 -1.44 3.31
N PRO A 44 14.54 -2.06 4.50
CA PRO A 44 15.78 -2.33 5.22
C PRO A 44 16.75 -3.17 4.37
N PRO A 45 18.07 -3.13 4.63
CA PRO A 45 19.05 -3.96 3.93
C PRO A 45 18.98 -5.42 4.40
N SER A 46 17.88 -6.10 4.07
CA SER A 46 17.61 -7.50 4.42
C SER A 46 16.73 -8.12 3.35
N ASP A 47 17.13 -9.30 2.88
CA ASP A 47 16.43 -10.04 1.82
C ASP A 47 15.11 -10.64 2.27
N ASP A 48 14.89 -10.74 3.58
CA ASP A 48 13.65 -11.24 4.17
C ASP A 48 12.66 -10.14 4.51
N MET A 49 13.07 -8.87 4.41
CA MET A 49 12.18 -7.74 4.67
C MET A 49 11.59 -7.20 3.36
N ARG A 50 10.34 -6.74 3.42
CA ARG A 50 9.68 -6.02 2.33
C ARG A 50 9.10 -4.72 2.86
N VAL A 51 8.75 -3.83 1.94
CA VAL A 51 8.14 -2.54 2.26
C VAL A 51 6.87 -2.33 1.44
N GLY A 52 5.85 -1.81 2.10
CA GLY A 52 4.57 -1.43 1.53
C GLY A 52 3.97 -0.26 2.33
N CYS A 53 2.66 -0.09 2.20
CA CYS A 53 1.89 0.89 2.93
C CYS A 53 0.80 0.19 3.74
N TYR A 54 0.33 0.83 4.81
CA TYR A 54 -0.90 0.40 5.48
C TYR A 54 -1.86 1.56 5.68
N ALA A 55 -3.11 1.21 5.93
CA ALA A 55 -4.11 2.11 6.45
C ALA A 55 -4.93 1.38 7.53
N VAL A 56 -5.29 2.09 8.58
CA VAL A 56 -6.16 1.59 9.64
C VAL A 56 -7.16 2.65 10.07
N TRP A 57 -8.43 2.28 10.13
CA TRP A 57 -9.47 3.12 10.71
C TRP A 57 -9.55 2.87 12.21
N ASN A 58 -9.18 3.87 13.01
CA ASN A 58 -9.29 3.79 14.46
C ASN A 58 -10.71 4.16 14.88
N MET A 59 -11.51 3.17 15.27
CA MET A 59 -12.91 3.36 15.69
C MET A 59 -13.05 4.23 16.95
N LYS A 60 -12.06 4.25 17.84
CA LYS A 60 -12.13 5.01 19.10
C LYS A 60 -11.95 6.51 18.88
N SER A 61 -11.02 6.87 18.00
CA SER A 61 -10.74 8.27 17.67
C SER A 61 -11.35 8.71 16.35
N GLU A 62 -12.12 7.85 15.68
CA GLU A 62 -12.76 8.08 14.37
C GLU A 62 -11.80 8.69 13.35
N THR A 63 -10.59 8.13 13.27
CA THR A 63 -9.48 8.69 12.47
C THR A 63 -8.84 7.63 11.61
N LEU A 64 -8.50 8.01 10.37
CA LEU A 64 -7.73 7.19 9.46
C LEU A 64 -6.23 7.39 9.71
N VAL A 65 -5.55 6.31 10.10
CA VAL A 65 -4.10 6.28 10.28
C VAL A 65 -3.47 5.57 9.10
N GLN A 66 -2.51 6.22 8.46
CA GLN A 66 -1.80 5.73 7.28
C GLN A 66 -0.30 5.91 7.51
N ASP A 67 0.53 4.92 7.17
CA ASP A 67 1.99 5.08 7.13
C ASP A 67 2.65 3.92 6.33
N CYS A 68 3.98 3.85 6.41
CA CYS A 68 4.82 2.76 5.94
C CYS A 68 4.52 1.44 6.66
N TRP A 69 4.50 0.33 5.91
CA TRP A 69 4.45 -1.02 6.46
C TRP A 69 5.74 -1.75 6.09
N ILE A 70 6.58 -2.05 7.08
CA ILE A 70 7.86 -2.76 6.89
C ILE A 70 7.76 -4.05 7.69
N GLN A 71 7.78 -5.19 7.00
CA GLN A 71 7.58 -6.49 7.62
C GLN A 71 8.35 -7.58 6.88
N GLN A 72 8.41 -8.76 7.49
CA GLN A 72 8.94 -9.96 6.84
C GLN A 72 8.14 -10.27 5.56
N ALA A 73 8.81 -10.79 4.54
CA ALA A 73 8.23 -11.11 3.24
C ALA A 73 7.01 -12.03 3.37
N ILE A 74 7.07 -13.00 4.30
CA ILE A 74 5.98 -13.93 4.59
C ILE A 74 4.74 -13.18 5.09
N SER A 75 4.89 -12.27 6.06
CA SER A 75 3.77 -11.47 6.58
C SER A 75 3.16 -10.59 5.49
N MET A 76 4.01 -10.08 4.60
CA MET A 76 3.61 -9.21 3.52
C MET A 76 2.86 -9.93 2.39
N ASN A 77 2.82 -11.26 2.36
CA ASN A 77 1.97 -12.02 1.44
C ASN A 77 0.47 -11.81 1.71
N ASN A 78 0.11 -11.29 2.89
CA ASN A 78 -1.27 -10.92 3.24
C ASN A 78 -1.65 -9.51 2.76
N CYS A 79 -0.75 -8.81 2.06
CA CYS A 79 -0.98 -7.46 1.58
C CYS A 79 -1.39 -7.45 0.10
N GLU A 80 -2.42 -6.66 -0.19
CA GLU A 80 -2.96 -6.50 -1.55
C GLU A 80 -1.98 -5.73 -2.46
N GLN A 81 -2.11 -5.88 -3.77
CA GLN A 81 -1.35 -5.07 -4.72
C GLN A 81 -2.16 -3.83 -5.13
N ARG A 82 -1.55 -2.65 -5.01
CA ARG A 82 -2.03 -1.32 -5.48
C ARG A 82 -3.27 -0.75 -4.81
N LYS A 83 -4.02 -1.54 -4.05
CA LYS A 83 -5.22 -1.12 -3.31
C LYS A 83 -5.11 -1.53 -1.85
N CYS A 84 -5.76 -0.77 -0.97
CA CYS A 84 -5.85 -1.08 0.45
C CYS A 84 -7.33 -1.31 0.77
N VAL A 85 -7.71 -2.59 0.85
CA VAL A 85 -9.07 -3.03 1.12
C VAL A 85 -9.06 -3.77 2.45
N ALA A 86 -9.96 -3.38 3.34
CA ALA A 86 -10.14 -3.98 4.65
C ALA A 86 -11.46 -4.75 4.63
N ASP A 87 -11.38 -6.09 4.70
CA ASP A 87 -12.55 -6.96 4.67
C ASP A 87 -13.25 -6.98 6.05
N ARG A 88 -12.70 -7.76 6.98
CA ARG A 88 -13.27 -7.95 8.34
C ARG A 88 -12.58 -7.14 9.43
N SER A 89 -11.57 -6.36 9.07
CA SER A 89 -10.77 -5.59 10.02
C SER A 89 -10.75 -4.14 9.60
N THR A 90 -10.49 -3.22 10.52
CA THR A 90 -10.27 -1.83 10.15
C THR A 90 -8.87 -1.59 9.58
N PHE A 91 -8.07 -2.63 9.36
CA PHE A 91 -6.69 -2.57 8.88
C PHE A 91 -6.56 -3.17 7.47
N CYS A 92 -5.75 -2.53 6.63
CA CYS A 92 -5.27 -3.12 5.38
C CYS A 92 -3.80 -2.78 5.17
N CYS A 93 -3.09 -3.66 4.47
CA CYS A 93 -1.75 -3.39 3.97
C CYS A 93 -1.68 -3.66 2.47
N CYS A 94 -0.78 -2.94 1.78
CA CYS A 94 -0.67 -3.02 0.34
C CYS A 94 0.74 -2.75 -0.19
N TYR A 95 1.01 -3.27 -1.39
CA TYR A 95 2.19 -2.97 -2.18
C TYR A 95 1.91 -1.92 -3.25
N GLY A 96 2.86 -1.03 -3.49
CA GLY A 96 2.75 -0.06 -4.57
C GLY A 96 2.75 1.38 -4.09
N HIS A 97 3.30 2.27 -4.91
CA HIS A 97 3.23 3.70 -4.65
C HIS A 97 1.77 4.12 -4.46
N ASN A 98 1.52 4.82 -3.36
CA ASN A 98 0.28 5.47 -3.00
C ASN A 98 -0.89 4.49 -2.79
N CYS A 99 -0.63 3.18 -2.65
CA CYS A 99 -1.68 2.17 -2.58
C CYS A 99 -2.62 2.33 -1.38
N ASN A 100 -2.15 2.96 -0.30
CA ASN A 100 -2.95 3.25 0.88
C ASN A 100 -3.68 4.60 0.81
N SER A 101 -3.64 5.33 -0.32
CA SER A 101 -4.26 6.67 -0.44
C SER A 101 -5.78 6.64 -0.37
N ARG A 102 -6.37 5.49 -0.70
CA ARG A 102 -7.79 5.17 -0.52
C ARG A 102 -7.88 3.98 0.43
N PHE A 103 -8.83 4.04 1.34
CA PHE A 103 -9.14 2.99 2.29
C PHE A 103 -10.58 2.56 2.02
N GLU A 104 -10.77 1.30 1.65
CA GLU A 104 -12.07 0.74 1.32
C GLU A 104 -12.43 -0.31 2.38
N LEU A 105 -13.53 -0.10 3.09
CA LEU A 105 -14.14 -1.12 3.93
C LEU A 105 -15.04 -1.98 3.03
N GLN A 106 -14.75 -3.27 2.92
CA GLN A 106 -15.62 -4.19 2.21
C GLN A 106 -16.75 -4.58 3.15
N GLU A 107 -17.91 -3.96 2.99
CA GLU A 107 -19.11 -4.41 3.71
C GLU A 107 -19.46 -5.82 3.22
N GLU A 108 -19.76 -6.73 4.15
CA GLU A 108 -20.37 -8.00 3.81
C GLU A 108 -21.70 -7.68 3.12
N THR A 109 -21.75 -7.75 1.78
CA THR A 109 -23.01 -7.96 1.08
C THR A 109 -23.52 -9.30 1.59
N LEU A 110 -24.37 -9.26 2.61
CA LEU A 110 -25.33 -10.30 2.94
C LEU A 110 -25.98 -10.67 1.61
N LYS A 111 -25.57 -11.81 1.06
CA LYS A 111 -26.36 -12.47 0.04
C LYS A 111 -27.64 -12.90 0.74
N GLU A 112 -28.63 -12.01 0.78
CA GLU A 112 -30.02 -12.42 0.83
C GLU A 112 -30.25 -13.25 -0.44
N ASN A 113 -30.09 -14.57 -0.30
CA ASN A 113 -30.63 -15.49 -1.28
C ASN A 113 -32.15 -15.55 -1.03
N PRO A 114 -33.00 -15.29 -2.04
CA PRO A 114 -34.45 -15.35 -1.93
C PRO A 114 -34.98 -16.76 -1.65
#